data_AF-A0A779ZFK3-F1
#
_entry.id   AF-A0A779ZFK3-F1
#
_cell.length_a   1.000
_cell.length_b   1.000
_cell.length_c   1.000
_cell.angle_alpha   90.00
_cell.angle_beta   90.00
_cell.angle_gamma   90.00
#
_symmetry.space_group_name_H-M   'P 1'
#
loop_
_entity.id
_entity.type
_entity.pdbx_description
1 polymer ?
#
loop_
_entity_poly.entity_id
_entity_poly.type
_entity_poly.pdbx_seq_one_letter_code
_entity_poly.pdbx_strand_id
1 'polypeptide(L)'
;SLDNNAAFIRSDVDFHRVLAEIPGNPIFMAIHVALLDWLIAARPTVTDQALHEHNNVSYQQHIAIVDAIRRHDPDEADRALQSHLNSVSATWHAFGQTTNKKK
;
A
#
# COMPACT_ATOMS: atom_id res chain seq x y z
N SER A 1 12.79 3.06 2.90
CA SER A 1 13.20 3.50 4.26
C SER A 1 11.99 4.09 4.93
N LEU A 2 11.74 3.79 6.21
CA LEU A 2 10.60 4.37 6.96
C LEU A 2 10.82 5.83 7.33
N ASP A 3 12.08 6.28 7.41
CA ASP A 3 12.46 7.66 7.77
C ASP A 3 12.44 8.62 6.57
N ASN A 4 12.22 8.10 5.36
CA ASN A 4 12.12 8.90 4.14
C ASN A 4 10.87 8.49 3.37
N ASN A 5 9.81 9.31 3.52
CA ASN A 5 8.50 9.01 2.95
C ASN A 5 8.53 8.93 1.41
N ALA A 6 9.31 9.78 0.73
CA ALA A 6 9.42 9.71 -0.73
C ALA A 6 10.07 8.40 -1.19
N ALA A 7 11.11 7.95 -0.48
CA ALA A 7 11.73 6.66 -0.74
C ALA A 7 10.78 5.49 -0.42
N PHE A 8 9.98 5.60 0.64
CA PHE A 8 8.96 4.60 0.99
C PHE A 8 7.90 4.48 -0.12
N ILE A 9 7.33 5.60 -0.57
CA ILE A 9 6.33 5.64 -1.65
C ILE A 9 6.87 4.97 -2.91
N ARG A 10 8.12 5.29 -3.30
CA ARG A 10 8.74 4.66 -4.47
C ARG A 10 8.85 3.14 -4.32
N SER A 11 9.34 2.67 -3.17
CA SER A 11 9.45 1.22 -2.93
C SER A 11 8.09 0.51 -2.84
N ASP A 12 7.07 1.20 -2.33
CA ASP A 12 5.70 0.69 -2.25
C ASP A 12 5.07 0.52 -3.64
N VAL A 13 5.26 1.52 -4.51
CA VAL A 13 4.90 1.45 -5.93
C VAL A 13 5.60 0.27 -6.62
N ASP A 14 6.91 0.16 -6.45
CA ASP A 14 7.70 -0.92 -7.06
C ASP A 14 7.28 -2.30 -6.56
N PHE A 15 6.92 -2.42 -5.28
CA PHE A 15 6.39 -3.66 -4.71
C PHE A 15 5.09 -4.10 -5.40
N HIS A 16 4.12 -3.19 -5.52
CA HIS A 16 2.84 -3.48 -6.18
C HIS A 16 3.01 -3.79 -7.67
N ARG A 17 3.97 -3.14 -8.33
CA ARG A 17 4.32 -3.44 -9.72
C ARG A 17 4.74 -4.89 -9.88
N VAL A 18 5.64 -5.37 -9.04
CA VAL A 18 6.10 -6.77 -9.07
C VAL A 18 4.92 -7.73 -8.90
N LEU A 19 4.00 -7.47 -7.96
CA LEU A 19 2.82 -8.32 -7.79
C LEU A 19 1.92 -8.34 -9.04
N ALA A 20 1.73 -7.20 -9.70
CA ALA A 20 0.94 -7.11 -10.92
C ALA A 20 1.58 -7.84 -12.12
N GLU A 21 2.90 -8.03 -12.13
CA GLU A 21 3.63 -8.75 -13.18
C GLU A 21 3.51 -10.28 -13.05
N ILE A 22 3.38 -10.81 -11.83
CA ILE A 22 3.38 -12.26 -11.53
C ILE A 22 2.38 -13.06 -12.41
N PRO A 23 1.11 -12.63 -12.60
CA PRO A 23 0.15 -13.40 -13.39
C PRO A 23 0.46 -13.46 -14.89
N GLY A 24 1.37 -12.64 -15.42
CA GLY A 24 1.68 -12.58 -16.85
C GLY A 24 0.55 -12.03 -17.73
N ASN A 25 -0.50 -11.45 -17.13
CA ASN A 25 -1.61 -10.84 -17.87
C ASN A 25 -1.44 -9.31 -17.94
N PRO A 26 -1.29 -8.71 -19.14
CA PRO A 26 -0.98 -7.30 -19.32
C PRO A 26 -2.06 -6.35 -18.80
N ILE A 27 -3.29 -6.83 -18.55
CA ILE A 27 -4.37 -6.03 -17.96
C ILE A 27 -3.99 -5.57 -16.54
N PHE A 28 -3.37 -6.41 -15.73
CA PHE A 28 -2.95 -6.03 -14.37
C PHE A 28 -1.91 -4.92 -14.40
N MET A 29 -0.99 -4.96 -15.37
CA MET A 29 0.00 -3.91 -15.55
C MET A 29 -0.60 -2.59 -16.01
N ALA A 30 -1.56 -2.63 -16.95
CA ALA A 30 -2.27 -1.42 -17.38
C ALA A 30 -3.04 -0.78 -16.22
N ILE A 31 -3.70 -1.59 -15.39
CA ILE A 31 -4.42 -1.13 -14.20
C ILE A 31 -3.46 -0.54 -13.16
N HIS A 32 -2.34 -1.22 -12.89
CA HIS A 32 -1.33 -0.73 -11.95
C HIS A 32 -0.84 0.67 -12.35
N VAL A 33 -0.44 0.84 -13.62
CA VAL A 33 0.03 2.13 -14.13
C VAL A 33 -1.05 3.21 -14.04
N ALA A 34 -2.30 2.89 -14.41
CA ALA A 34 -3.40 3.85 -14.40
C ALA A 34 -3.76 4.34 -12.98
N LEU A 35 -3.53 3.52 -11.95
CA LEU A 35 -3.85 3.86 -10.57
C LEU A 35 -2.74 4.64 -9.84
N LEU A 36 -1.50 4.65 -10.34
CA LEU A 36 -0.35 5.22 -9.65
C LEU A 36 -0.51 6.70 -9.28
N ASP A 37 -0.85 7.53 -10.26
CA ASP A 37 -0.98 8.98 -10.04
C ASP A 37 -2.08 9.29 -9.03
N TRP A 38 -3.20 8.57 -9.12
CA TRP A 38 -4.31 8.71 -8.18
C TRP A 38 -3.92 8.25 -6.77
N LEU A 39 -3.20 7.13 -6.63
CA LEU A 39 -2.79 6.58 -5.34
C LEU A 39 -1.81 7.51 -4.60
N ILE A 40 -0.88 8.12 -5.34
CA ILE A 40 0.06 9.10 -4.78
C ILE A 40 -0.69 10.36 -4.35
N ALA A 41 -1.59 10.87 -5.19
CA ALA A 41 -2.37 12.07 -4.89
C ALA A 41 -3.38 11.88 -3.75
N ALA A 42 -3.90 10.67 -3.55
CA ALA A 42 -4.84 10.34 -2.49
C ALA A 42 -4.19 10.25 -1.10
N ARG A 43 -2.85 10.24 -0.99
CA ARG A 43 -2.18 10.22 0.30
C ARG A 43 -2.45 11.50 1.08
N PRO A 44 -3.02 11.41 2.29
CA PRO A 44 -3.35 12.58 3.08
C PRO A 44 -2.09 13.28 3.60
N THR A 45 -2.17 14.59 3.71
CA THR A 45 -1.15 15.40 4.37
C THR A 45 -1.30 15.26 5.89
N VAL A 46 -0.41 14.49 6.51
CA VAL A 46 -0.34 14.28 7.96
C VAL A 46 1.08 14.53 8.46
N THR A 47 1.30 14.45 9.78
CA THR A 47 2.64 14.66 10.36
C THR A 47 3.60 13.55 9.95
N ASP A 48 4.90 13.86 9.92
CA ASP A 48 5.94 12.87 9.58
C ASP A 48 5.91 11.65 10.52
N GLN A 49 5.62 11.85 11.80
CA GLN A 49 5.45 10.75 12.75
C GLN A 49 4.27 9.84 12.39
N ALA A 50 3.11 10.42 12.07
CA ALA A 50 1.93 9.63 11.67
C ALA A 50 2.17 8.89 10.35
N LEU A 51 2.90 9.51 9.40
CA LEU A 51 3.35 8.84 8.18
C LEU A 51 4.27 7.67 8.49
N HIS A 52 5.26 7.85 9.37
CA HIS A 52 6.20 6.80 9.74
C HIS A 52 5.49 5.59 10.37
N GLU A 53 4.59 5.83 11.32
CA GLU A 53 3.81 4.78 11.99
C GLU A 53 2.96 3.99 10.97
N HIS A 54 2.24 4.69 10.09
CA HIS A 54 1.45 4.06 9.03
C HIS A 54 2.33 3.27 8.05
N ASN A 55 3.43 3.86 7.58
CA ASN A 55 4.37 3.21 6.66
C ASN A 55 4.96 1.94 7.29
N ASN A 56 5.20 1.93 8.60
CA ASN A 56 5.65 0.73 9.30
C ASN A 56 4.56 -0.36 9.31
N VAL A 57 3.28 -0.01 9.53
CA VAL A 57 2.18 -0.97 9.44
C VAL A 57 2.09 -1.58 8.04
N SER A 58 2.10 -0.75 6.98
CA SER A 58 2.10 -1.24 5.60
C SER A 58 3.31 -2.13 5.30
N TYR A 59 4.49 -1.77 5.82
CA TYR A 59 5.70 -2.58 5.66
C TYR A 59 5.57 -3.97 6.28
N GLN A 60 5.03 -4.10 7.50
CA GLN A 60 4.80 -5.40 8.12
C GLN A 60 3.77 -6.23 7.33
N GLN A 61 2.75 -5.60 6.77
CA GLN A 61 1.76 -6.26 5.92
C GLN A 61 2.37 -6.77 4.62
N HIS A 62 3.28 -6.00 3.99
CA HIS A 62 4.01 -6.48 2.82
C HIS A 62 4.87 -7.71 3.13
N ILE A 63 5.50 -7.77 4.31
CA ILE A 63 6.23 -8.97 4.75
C ILE A 63 5.28 -10.17 4.79
N ALA A 64 4.10 -10.03 5.38
CA ALA A 64 3.12 -11.12 5.45
C ALA A 64 2.69 -11.61 4.06
N ILE A 65 2.47 -10.71 3.11
CA ILE A 65 2.17 -11.05 1.70
C ILE A 65 3.33 -11.85 1.08
N VAL A 66 4.56 -11.34 1.22
CA VAL A 66 5.76 -12.00 0.66
C VAL A 66 5.97 -13.39 1.26
N ASP A 67 5.77 -13.53 2.57
CA ASP A 67 5.95 -14.81 3.25
C ASP A 67 4.87 -15.83 2.84
N ALA A 68 3.63 -15.40 2.62
CA ALA A 68 2.59 -16.25 2.07
C ALA A 68 2.92 -16.71 0.63
N ILE A 69 3.40 -15.80 -0.23
CA ILE A 69 3.85 -16.12 -1.58
C ILE A 69 5.01 -17.12 -1.56
N ARG A 70 6.02 -16.91 -0.70
CA ARG A 70 7.18 -17.82 -0.55
C ARG A 70 6.77 -19.22 -0.09
N ARG A 71 5.73 -19.33 0.73
CA ARG A 71 5.17 -20.61 1.16
C ARG A 71 4.28 -21.27 0.10
N HIS A 72 4.10 -20.64 -1.07
CA HIS A 72 3.18 -21.09 -2.11
C HIS A 72 1.75 -21.28 -1.60
N ASP A 73 1.30 -20.38 -0.72
CA ASP A 73 -0.01 -20.39 -0.07
C ASP A 73 -0.89 -19.27 -0.67
N PRO A 74 -1.60 -19.53 -1.78
CA PRO A 74 -2.35 -18.49 -2.48
C PRO A 74 -3.52 -17.94 -1.66
N ASP A 75 -4.15 -18.76 -0.83
CA ASP A 75 -5.27 -18.34 0.01
C ASP A 75 -4.78 -17.38 1.11
N GLU A 76 -3.63 -17.66 1.71
CA GLU A 76 -3.04 -16.74 2.69
C GLU A 76 -2.49 -15.47 2.02
N ALA A 77 -1.95 -15.57 0.81
CA ALA A 77 -1.50 -14.40 0.07
C ALA A 77 -2.68 -13.45 -0.25
N ASP A 78 -3.83 -13.99 -0.65
CA ASP A 78 -5.06 -13.22 -0.85
C ASP A 78 -5.56 -12.60 0.46
N ARG A 79 -5.66 -13.39 1.56
CA ARG A 79 -6.07 -12.86 2.87
C ARG A 79 -5.14 -11.74 3.36
N ALA A 80 -3.83 -11.91 3.23
CA ALA A 80 -2.85 -10.90 3.61
C ALA A 80 -2.98 -9.62 2.79
N LEU A 81 -3.21 -9.75 1.47
CA LEU A 81 -3.44 -8.62 0.58
C LEU A 81 -4.75 -7.89 0.91
N GLN A 82 -5.85 -8.61 1.15
CA GLN A 82 -7.12 -8.01 1.58
C GLN A 82 -6.98 -7.26 2.91
N SER A 83 -6.26 -7.85 3.87
CA SER A 83 -5.96 -7.21 5.16
C SER A 83 -5.19 -5.89 4.96
N HIS A 84 -4.17 -5.90 4.11
CA HIS A 84 -3.40 -4.72 3.75
C HIS A 84 -4.28 -3.62 3.15
N LEU A 85 -5.07 -3.93 2.11
CA LEU A 85 -5.93 -2.96 1.43
C LEU A 85 -6.98 -2.36 2.38
N ASN A 86 -7.58 -3.18 3.26
CA ASN A 86 -8.54 -2.73 4.26
C ASN A 86 -7.90 -1.80 5.30
N SER A 87 -6.69 -2.14 5.76
CA SER A 87 -5.93 -1.32 6.70
C SER A 87 -5.63 0.06 6.12
N VAL A 88 -5.10 0.10 4.90
CA VAL A 88 -4.76 1.33 4.18
C VAL A 88 -6.01 2.19 3.93
N SER A 89 -7.10 1.57 3.47
CA SER A 89 -8.39 2.25 3.26
C SER A 89 -8.93 2.87 4.55
N ALA A 90 -8.93 2.12 5.66
CA ALA A 90 -9.38 2.62 6.96
C ALA A 90 -8.54 3.81 7.45
N THR A 91 -7.21 3.76 7.28
CA THR A 91 -6.33 4.87 7.63
C THR A 91 -6.62 6.12 6.80
N TRP A 92 -6.80 5.99 5.49
CA TRP A 92 -7.11 7.12 4.62
C TRP A 92 -8.50 7.71 4.88
N HIS A 93 -9.51 6.89 5.15
CA HIS A 93 -10.82 7.36 5.58
C HIS A 93 -10.76 8.13 6.90
N ALA A 94 -10.00 7.65 7.89
CA ALA A 94 -9.82 8.34 9.17
C ALA A 94 -9.14 9.72 9.00
N PHE A 95 -8.15 9.82 8.12
CA PHE A 95 -7.47 11.08 7.82
C PHE A 95 -8.35 12.05 7.02
N GLY A 96 -9.14 11.56 6.06
CA GLY A 96 -10.10 12.38 5.31
C GLY A 96 -11.21 12.99 6.19
N GLN A 97 -11.58 12.34 7.29
CA GLN A 97 -12.55 12.88 8.25
C GLN A 97 -11.93 13.93 9.20
N THR A 98 -10.65 13.79 9.57
CA THR A 98 -9.97 14.71 10.48
C THR A 98 -9.58 16.03 9.81
N THR A 99 -9.25 16.01 8.51
CA THR A 99 -9.02 17.23 7.72
C THR A 99 -10.31 18.05 7.52
N ASN A 100 -11.45 17.38 7.31
CA ASN A 100 -12.75 18.04 7.16
C ASN A 100 -13.28 18.67 8.46
N LYS A 101 -12.91 18.15 9.64
CA LYS A 101 -13.30 18.73 10.94
C LYS A 101 -12.47 19.96 11.36
N LYS A 102 -11.35 20.25 10.68
CA LYS A 102 -10.46 21.38 10.97
C LYS A 102 -10.67 22.59 10.05
N LYS A 103 -11.67 22.55 9.17
CA LYS A 103 -12.18 23.69 8.40
C LYS A 103 -13.47 24.19 9.03
#